data_AF-A0A0F9GWY8-F1
#
_entry.id   AF-A0A0F9GWY8-F1
#
_cell.length_a   1.000
_cell.length_b   1.000
_cell.length_c   1.000
_cell.angle_alpha   90.00
_cell.angle_beta   90.00
_cell.angle_gamma   90.00
#
_symmetry.space_group_name_H-M   'P 1'
#
loop_
_entity.id
_entity.type
_entity.pdbx_description
1 polymer ?
#
loop_
_entity_poly.entity_id
_entity_poly.type
_entity_poly.pdbx_seq_one_letter_code
_entity_poly.pdbx_strand_id
1 'polypeptide(L)'
;MDHELSDAHKLIRDTARPVARERAGPRAAGMDETGEYPPRPVPRLSGGGPARAAIQIEAARRLVYHAASLVDAGKYERQDAPYLSIAKTFATEMSIRVSSDAIQILGAQGYMKDHPLERHYRDARQLTIVEGTSQIQRLVIARAMIQGEINYW
;
A
#
# COMPACT_ATOMS: atom_id res chain seq x y z
N MET A 1 29.93 17.00 -9.21
CA MET A 1 28.75 16.63 -10.03
C MET A 1 27.72 17.70 -9.76
N ASP A 2 27.29 18.42 -10.79
CA ASP A 2 26.29 19.48 -10.62
C ASP A 2 24.95 18.90 -10.19
N HIS A 3 24.43 19.37 -9.06
CA HIS A 3 23.22 18.87 -8.41
C HIS A 3 21.95 19.58 -8.92
N GLU A 4 21.98 20.14 -10.13
CA GLU A 4 20.82 20.84 -10.68
C GLU A 4 19.75 19.90 -11.22
N LEU A 5 18.50 20.27 -11.02
CA LEU A 5 17.36 19.54 -11.59
C LEU A 5 17.34 19.70 -13.11
N SER A 6 17.16 18.58 -13.81
CA SER A 6 16.87 18.60 -15.25
C SER A 6 15.57 19.34 -15.55
N ASP A 7 15.39 19.78 -16.79
CA ASP A 7 14.20 20.52 -17.20
C ASP A 7 12.92 19.67 -17.09
N ALA A 8 13.02 18.36 -17.28
CA ALA A 8 11.92 17.43 -17.02
C ALA A 8 11.55 17.37 -15.53
N HIS A 9 12.54 17.35 -14.63
CA HIS A 9 12.28 17.39 -13.18
C HIS A 9 11.67 18.73 -12.75
N LYS A 10 12.14 19.85 -13.33
CA LYS A 10 11.57 21.19 -13.11
C LYS A 10 10.12 21.24 -13.59
N LEU A 11 9.82 20.73 -14.79
CA LEU A 11 8.47 20.67 -15.35
C LEU A 11 7.49 19.87 -14.49
N ILE A 12 7.89 18.68 -14.03
CA ILE A 12 7.06 17.84 -13.16
C ILE A 12 6.79 18.54 -11.83
N ARG A 13 7.84 19.10 -11.20
CA ARG A 13 7.74 19.86 -9.94
C ARG A 13 6.79 21.06 -10.08
N ASP A 14 6.95 21.82 -11.15
CA ASP A 14 6.21 23.07 -11.36
C ASP A 14 4.75 22.82 -11.77
N THR A 15 4.46 21.63 -12.32
CA THR A 15 3.09 21.17 -12.59
C THR A 15 2.40 20.62 -11.33
N ALA A 16 3.13 19.88 -10.49
CA ALA A 16 2.56 19.22 -9.31
C ALA A 16 2.37 20.18 -8.12
N ARG A 17 3.24 21.18 -7.96
CA ARG A 17 3.28 22.05 -6.78
C ARG A 17 2.03 22.95 -6.61
N PRO A 18 1.43 23.54 -7.66
CA PRO A 18 0.17 24.27 -7.55
C PRO A 18 -0.98 23.35 -7.12
N VAL A 19 -1.07 22.14 -7.68
CA VAL A 19 -2.10 21.17 -7.32
C VAL A 19 -1.96 20.73 -5.85
N ALA A 20 -0.73 20.48 -5.39
CA ALA A 20 -0.47 20.15 -4.00
C ALA A 20 -0.88 21.31 -3.05
N ARG A 21 -0.53 22.56 -3.39
CA ARG A 21 -0.81 23.72 -2.53
C ARG A 21 -2.27 24.16 -2.52
N GLU A 22 -2.91 24.19 -3.68
CA GLU A 22 -4.25 24.77 -3.84
C GLU A 22 -5.36 23.75 -3.62
N ARG A 23 -5.06 22.46 -3.83
CA ARG A 23 -6.07 21.40 -3.75
C ARG A 23 -5.78 20.38 -2.67
N ALA A 24 -4.56 19.84 -2.61
CA ALA A 24 -4.26 18.80 -1.64
C ALA A 24 -4.14 19.37 -0.22
N GLY A 25 -3.40 20.47 -0.04
CA GLY A 25 -3.17 21.12 1.26
C GLY A 25 -4.44 21.51 2.01
N PRO A 26 -5.35 22.31 1.43
CA PRO A 26 -6.60 22.72 2.09
C PRO A 26 -7.52 21.55 2.41
N ARG A 27 -7.50 20.51 1.55
CA ARG A 27 -8.34 19.33 1.72
C ARG A 27 -7.78 18.36 2.77
N ALA A 28 -6.45 18.26 2.87
CA ALA A 28 -5.77 17.53 3.93
C ALA A 28 -5.98 18.22 5.29
N ALA A 29 -5.80 19.55 5.36
CA ALA A 29 -6.07 20.32 6.57
C ALA A 29 -7.53 20.16 7.04
N GLY A 30 -8.49 20.24 6.11
CA GLY A 30 -9.89 19.97 6.43
C GLY A 30 -10.17 18.52 6.85
N MET A 31 -9.41 17.53 6.37
CA MET A 31 -9.54 16.13 6.82
C MET A 31 -8.95 15.92 8.21
N ASP A 32 -7.80 16.52 8.50
CA ASP A 32 -7.14 16.46 9.81
C ASP A 32 -8.01 17.10 10.91
N GLU A 33 -8.74 18.17 10.59
CA GLU A 33 -9.72 18.80 11.49
C GLU A 33 -10.92 17.89 11.79
N THR A 34 -11.32 17.03 10.85
CA THR A 34 -12.50 16.16 10.99
C THR A 34 -12.20 14.78 11.57
N GLY A 35 -10.94 14.32 11.49
CA GLY A 35 -10.54 12.97 11.92
C GLY A 35 -11.15 11.82 11.11
N GLU A 36 -11.94 12.10 10.07
CA GLU A 36 -12.61 11.12 9.23
C GLU A 36 -11.83 10.85 7.93
N TYR A 37 -11.66 9.57 7.60
CA TYR A 37 -11.07 9.14 6.34
C TYR A 37 -12.03 9.42 5.17
N PRO A 38 -11.57 9.98 4.03
CA PRO A 38 -12.47 10.54 3.02
C PRO A 38 -13.33 9.49 2.29
N PRO A 39 -14.65 9.74 2.10
CA PRO A 39 -15.59 8.78 1.50
C PRO A 39 -15.66 8.79 -0.05
N ARG A 40 -14.83 9.57 -0.78
CA ARG A 40 -14.76 9.50 -2.26
C ARG A 40 -13.34 9.71 -2.81
N PRO A 41 -12.93 8.93 -3.84
CA PRO A 41 -11.63 9.09 -4.46
C PRO A 41 -11.55 10.39 -5.27
N VAL A 42 -10.44 11.10 -5.11
CA VAL A 42 -10.15 12.43 -5.68
C VAL A 42 -10.06 12.38 -7.21
N PRO A 43 -10.68 13.31 -7.99
CA PRO A 43 -10.66 13.27 -9.45
C PRO A 43 -9.37 13.87 -10.04
N ARG A 44 -8.84 13.14 -11.04
CA ARG A 44 -7.73 13.48 -11.96
C ARG A 44 -6.33 13.57 -11.33
N LEU A 45 -5.69 12.41 -11.27
CA LEU A 45 -4.25 12.27 -11.14
C LEU A 45 -3.73 11.59 -12.41
N SER A 46 -3.06 12.37 -13.26
CA SER A 46 -2.42 11.90 -14.49
C SER A 46 -1.20 11.06 -14.11
N GLY A 47 -1.40 9.74 -14.03
CA GLY A 47 -0.40 8.77 -13.63
C GLY A 47 -1.09 7.65 -12.89
N GLY A 48 -1.04 6.42 -13.42
CA GLY A 48 -1.85 5.29 -12.93
C GLY A 48 -1.63 4.86 -11.47
N GLY A 49 -0.84 5.58 -10.67
CA GLY A 49 -0.55 5.30 -9.26
C GLY A 49 -1.81 5.13 -8.40
N PRO A 50 -2.72 6.12 -8.32
CA PRO A 50 -3.94 6.00 -7.52
C PRO A 50 -4.91 4.92 -8.02
N ALA A 51 -5.03 4.75 -9.34
CA ALA A 51 -5.85 3.68 -9.92
C ALA A 51 -5.27 2.30 -9.58
N ARG A 52 -3.95 2.13 -9.71
CA ARG A 52 -3.23 0.92 -9.32
C ARG A 52 -3.33 0.67 -7.81
N ALA A 53 -3.28 1.71 -6.97
CA ALA A 53 -3.47 1.57 -5.53
C ALA A 53 -4.89 1.08 -5.21
N ALA A 54 -5.91 1.68 -5.82
CA ALA A 54 -7.29 1.24 -5.65
C ALA A 54 -7.50 -0.24 -6.04
N ILE A 55 -6.96 -0.66 -7.19
CA ILE A 55 -7.01 -2.06 -7.66
C ILE A 55 -6.33 -2.99 -6.66
N GLN A 56 -5.12 -2.63 -6.20
CA GLN A 56 -4.37 -3.44 -5.25
C GLN A 56 -5.04 -3.52 -3.87
N ILE A 57 -5.66 -2.44 -3.41
CA ILE A 57 -6.42 -2.42 -2.15
C ILE A 57 -7.63 -3.34 -2.25
N GLU A 58 -8.38 -3.29 -3.36
CA GLU A 58 -9.52 -4.17 -3.58
C GLU A 58 -9.10 -5.64 -3.65
N ALA A 59 -7.99 -5.95 -4.33
CA ALA A 59 -7.42 -7.29 -4.34
C ALA A 59 -7.01 -7.75 -2.93
N ALA A 60 -6.30 -6.90 -2.17
CA ALA A 60 -5.88 -7.23 -0.80
C ALA A 60 -7.08 -7.47 0.12
N ARG A 61 -8.12 -6.63 0.03
CA ARG A 61 -9.35 -6.77 0.79
C ARG A 61 -10.01 -8.12 0.54
N ARG A 62 -10.11 -8.55 -0.72
CA ARG A 62 -10.68 -9.85 -1.08
C ARG A 62 -9.86 -11.02 -0.54
N LEU A 63 -8.54 -10.95 -0.63
CA LEU A 63 -7.66 -11.99 -0.07
C LEU A 63 -7.80 -12.09 1.46
N VAL A 64 -7.84 -10.94 2.15
CA VAL A 64 -8.02 -10.88 3.61
C VAL A 64 -9.38 -11.40 4.03
N TYR A 65 -10.47 -11.00 3.36
CA TYR A 65 -11.80 -11.51 3.68
C TYR A 65 -11.97 -12.99 3.36
N HIS A 66 -11.32 -13.48 2.30
CA HIS A 66 -11.28 -14.91 2.05
C HIS A 66 -10.58 -15.66 3.19
N ALA A 67 -9.39 -15.22 3.59
CA ALA A 67 -8.67 -15.82 4.71
C ALA A 67 -9.47 -15.76 6.02
N ALA A 68 -10.10 -14.62 6.32
CA ALA A 68 -10.98 -14.47 7.49
C ALA A 68 -12.17 -15.44 7.43
N SER A 69 -12.81 -15.59 6.27
CA SER A 69 -13.95 -16.51 6.11
C SER A 69 -13.56 -17.98 6.31
N LEU A 70 -12.32 -18.36 6.01
CA LEU A 70 -11.81 -19.70 6.32
C LEU A 70 -11.68 -19.87 7.84
N VAL A 71 -11.07 -18.90 8.53
CA VAL A 71 -10.93 -18.91 9.98
C VAL A 71 -12.28 -18.98 10.69
N ASP A 72 -13.25 -18.16 10.27
CA ASP A 72 -14.61 -18.17 10.82
C ASP A 72 -15.32 -19.52 10.63
N ALA A 73 -14.99 -20.24 9.56
CA ALA A 73 -15.49 -21.58 9.28
C ALA A 73 -14.69 -22.70 10.01
N GLY A 74 -13.77 -22.36 10.91
CA GLY A 74 -12.90 -23.32 11.60
C GLY A 74 -11.77 -23.89 10.75
N LYS A 75 -11.52 -23.30 9.57
CA LYS A 75 -10.51 -23.75 8.59
C LYS A 75 -9.23 -22.94 8.73
N TYR A 76 -8.41 -23.34 9.70
CA TYR A 76 -7.10 -22.74 9.97
C TYR A 76 -6.02 -23.81 10.20
N GLU A 77 -6.26 -25.00 9.67
CA GLU A 77 -5.30 -26.10 9.73
C GLU A 77 -4.20 -25.94 8.66
N ARG A 78 -3.29 -26.91 8.60
CA ARG A 78 -2.14 -26.87 7.69
C ARG A 78 -2.53 -26.62 6.24
N GLN A 79 -3.60 -27.26 5.76
CA GLN A 79 -4.11 -27.11 4.39
C GLN A 79 -4.68 -25.72 4.09
N ASP A 80 -5.10 -24.96 5.11
CA ASP A 80 -5.72 -23.64 4.96
C ASP A 80 -4.71 -22.51 5.17
N ALA A 81 -3.67 -22.75 5.98
CA ALA A 81 -2.60 -21.80 6.29
C ALA A 81 -2.00 -21.06 5.07
N PRO A 82 -1.84 -21.68 3.89
CA PRO A 82 -1.32 -21.00 2.71
C PRO A 82 -2.17 -19.80 2.27
N TYR A 83 -3.50 -19.84 2.44
CA TYR A 83 -4.39 -18.72 2.09
C TYR A 83 -4.20 -17.53 3.03
N LEU A 84 -3.93 -17.79 4.32
CA LEU A 84 -3.59 -16.76 5.30
C LEU A 84 -2.23 -16.12 4.95
N SER A 85 -1.24 -16.94 4.57
CA SER A 85 0.07 -16.48 4.12
C SER A 85 -0.01 -15.64 2.83
N ILE A 86 -0.86 -16.03 1.87
CA ILE A 86 -1.11 -15.24 0.65
C ILE A 86 -1.68 -13.87 1.00
N ALA A 87 -2.73 -13.84 1.83
CA ALA A 87 -3.39 -12.59 2.22
C ALA A 87 -2.42 -11.64 2.93
N LYS A 88 -1.68 -12.15 3.92
CA LYS A 88 -0.70 -11.34 4.66
C LYS A 88 0.40 -10.81 3.76
N THR A 89 1.05 -11.68 2.97
CA THR A 89 2.18 -11.28 2.12
C THR A 89 1.75 -10.23 1.11
N PHE A 90 0.61 -10.45 0.45
CA PHE A 90 0.11 -9.51 -0.55
C PHE A 90 -0.23 -8.15 0.07
N ALA A 91 -1.02 -8.14 1.14
CA ALA A 91 -1.50 -6.89 1.76
C ALA A 91 -0.35 -6.04 2.32
N THR A 92 0.61 -6.66 2.99
CA THR A 92 1.73 -5.95 3.65
C THR A 92 2.72 -5.38 2.63
N GLU A 93 3.08 -6.13 1.59
CA GLU A 93 3.95 -5.64 0.53
C GLU A 93 3.28 -4.58 -0.35
N MET A 94 1.98 -4.74 -0.58
CA MET A 94 1.15 -3.72 -1.23
C MET A 94 1.16 -2.42 -0.43
N SER A 95 1.01 -2.49 0.90
CA SER A 95 0.98 -1.32 1.77
C SER A 95 2.27 -0.50 1.67
N ILE A 96 3.43 -1.15 1.56
CA ILE A 96 4.72 -0.47 1.34
C ILE A 96 4.73 0.22 -0.02
N ARG A 97 4.28 -0.45 -1.09
CA ARG A 97 4.24 0.16 -2.43
C ARG A 97 3.34 1.38 -2.46
N VAL A 98 2.12 1.27 -1.94
CA VAL A 98 1.13 2.36 -1.94
C VAL A 98 1.60 3.54 -1.09
N SER A 99 2.16 3.29 0.10
CA SER A 99 2.70 4.37 0.94
C SER A 99 3.92 5.03 0.31
N SER A 100 4.81 4.26 -0.33
CA SER A 100 5.94 4.80 -1.09
C SER A 100 5.50 5.66 -2.28
N ASP A 101 4.53 5.18 -3.07
CA ASP A 101 3.98 5.92 -4.21
C ASP A 101 3.33 7.24 -3.74
N ALA A 102 2.64 7.20 -2.60
CA ALA A 102 2.07 8.40 -2.00
C ALA A 102 3.14 9.41 -1.57
N ILE A 103 4.26 8.95 -1.00
CA ILE A 103 5.40 9.84 -0.64
C ILE A 103 5.92 10.50 -1.92
N GLN A 104 6.09 9.73 -2.99
CA GLN A 104 6.58 10.25 -4.26
C GLN A 104 5.64 11.29 -4.89
N ILE A 105 4.32 11.11 -4.76
CA ILE A 105 3.31 12.07 -5.24
C ILE A 105 3.39 13.39 -4.47
N LEU A 106 3.57 13.33 -3.14
CA LEU A 106 3.67 14.51 -2.28
C LEU A 106 5.06 15.16 -2.30
N GLY A 107 6.07 14.45 -2.81
CA GLY A 107 7.45 14.91 -2.83
C GLY A 107 7.99 15.12 -1.42
N ALA A 108 8.78 16.18 -1.22
CA ALA A 108 9.42 16.46 0.07
C ALA A 108 8.42 16.50 1.23
N GLN A 109 7.21 17.02 1.03
CA GLN A 109 6.19 17.07 2.08
C GLN A 109 5.80 15.69 2.62
N GLY A 110 5.68 14.67 1.75
CA GLY A 110 5.34 13.32 2.18
C GLY A 110 6.43 12.62 3.01
N TYR A 111 7.65 13.16 2.99
CA TYR A 111 8.81 12.63 3.71
C TYR A 111 9.07 13.33 5.06
N MET A 112 8.49 14.52 5.28
CA MET A 112 8.72 15.29 6.49
C MET A 112 7.99 14.66 7.70
N LYS A 113 8.59 14.76 8.88
CA LYS A 113 8.07 14.20 10.15
C LYS A 113 6.73 14.77 10.60
N ASP A 114 6.40 15.98 10.16
CA ASP A 114 5.13 16.65 10.44
C ASP A 114 3.99 16.13 9.55
N HIS A 115 4.30 15.38 8.48
CA HIS A 115 3.30 14.77 7.62
C HIS A 115 3.03 13.30 8.03
N PRO A 116 1.78 12.88 8.28
CA PRO A 116 1.46 11.55 8.82
C PRO A 116 1.90 10.38 7.91
N LEU A 117 2.09 10.66 6.62
CA LEU A 117 2.49 9.65 5.63
C LEU A 117 3.84 8.98 5.91
N GLU A 118 4.81 9.71 6.46
CA GLU A 118 6.12 9.13 6.79
C GLU A 118 5.96 8.02 7.83
N ARG A 119 5.08 8.24 8.83
CA ARG A 119 4.74 7.26 9.84
C ARG A 119 4.04 6.07 9.22
N HIS A 120 3.06 6.30 8.34
CA HIS A 120 2.37 5.19 7.66
C HIS A 120 3.32 4.32 6.83
N TYR A 121 4.30 4.91 6.15
CA TYR A 121 5.33 4.14 5.45
C TYR A 121 6.19 3.30 6.42
N ARG A 122 6.64 3.90 7.54
CA ARG A 122 7.40 3.15 8.57
C ARG A 122 6.59 2.00 9.17
N ASP A 123 5.33 2.26 9.52
CA ASP A 123 4.43 1.26 10.10
C ASP A 123 4.19 0.12 9.08
N ALA A 124 3.99 0.46 7.80
CA ALA A 124 3.84 -0.54 6.73
C ALA A 124 5.08 -1.44 6.56
N ARG A 125 6.30 -0.90 6.75
CA ARG A 125 7.54 -1.69 6.69
C ARG A 125 7.60 -2.77 7.76
N GLN A 126 7.18 -2.46 8.99
CA GLN A 126 7.19 -3.42 10.10
C GLN A 126 6.35 -4.67 9.80
N LEU A 127 5.21 -4.50 9.11
CA LEU A 127 4.28 -5.58 8.82
C LEU A 127 4.85 -6.71 7.94
N THR A 128 5.94 -6.44 7.20
CA THR A 128 6.65 -7.47 6.42
C THR A 128 7.62 -8.32 7.22
N ILE A 129 7.78 -8.03 8.53
CA ILE A 129 8.77 -8.67 9.40
C ILE A 129 8.07 -9.45 10.53
N VAL A 130 7.12 -8.81 11.21
CA VAL A 130 6.40 -9.38 12.36
C VAL A 130 5.44 -10.49 11.93
N GLU A 131 5.08 -11.40 12.83
CA GLU A 131 4.20 -12.56 12.56
C GLU A 131 4.71 -13.49 11.43
N GLY A 132 6.04 -13.55 11.26
CA GLY A 132 6.72 -14.25 10.17
C GLY A 132 6.98 -13.35 8.97
N THR A 133 8.25 -13.22 8.58
CA THR A 133 8.67 -12.34 7.48
C THR A 133 8.03 -12.72 6.15
N SER A 134 7.97 -11.79 5.19
CA SER A 134 7.47 -12.09 3.84
C SER A 134 8.16 -13.29 3.18
N GLN A 135 9.44 -13.54 3.46
CA GLN A 135 10.17 -14.71 2.97
C GLN A 135 9.64 -16.01 3.59
N ILE A 136 9.38 -16.00 4.90
CA ILE A 136 8.77 -17.15 5.59
C ILE A 136 7.35 -17.41 5.07
N GLN A 137 6.56 -16.37 4.86
CA GLN A 137 5.21 -16.51 4.30
C GLN A 137 5.25 -17.10 2.87
N ARG A 138 6.18 -16.65 2.02
CA ARG A 138 6.40 -17.27 0.70
C ARG A 138 6.84 -18.72 0.78
N LEU A 139 7.63 -19.09 1.80
CA LEU A 139 8.04 -20.48 2.01
C LEU A 139 6.84 -21.38 2.34
N VAL A 140 5.88 -20.91 3.14
CA VAL A 140 4.62 -21.62 3.42
C VAL A 140 3.85 -21.85 2.12
N ILE A 141 3.70 -20.80 1.31
CA ILE A 141 3.00 -20.86 0.02
C ILE A 141 3.70 -21.84 -0.94
N ALA A 142 5.02 -21.72 -1.09
CA ALA A 142 5.81 -22.59 -1.96
C ALA A 142 5.71 -24.06 -1.55
N ARG A 143 5.72 -24.34 -0.24
CA ARG A 143 5.55 -25.70 0.28
C ARG A 143 4.17 -26.26 -0.08
N ALA A 144 3.12 -25.47 0.10
CA ALA A 144 1.75 -25.87 -0.25
C ALA A 144 1.59 -26.19 -1.74
N MET A 145 2.23 -25.40 -2.61
CA MET A 145 2.24 -25.66 -4.05
C MET A 145 2.96 -26.98 -4.38
N ILE A 146 4.11 -27.26 -3.76
CA ILE A 146 4.86 -28.51 -3.97
C ILE A 146 4.06 -29.72 -3.47
N GLN A 147 3.31 -29.56 -2.38
CA GLN A 147 2.49 -30.62 -1.78
C GLN A 147 1.13 -30.82 -2.47
N GLY A 148 0.78 -29.97 -3.45
CA GLY A 148 -0.50 -30.01 -4.15
C GLY A 148 -1.68 -29.51 -3.31
N GLU A 149 -1.43 -28.86 -2.17
CA GLU A 149 -2.47 -28.27 -1.31
C GLU A 149 -3.08 -27.02 -1.96
N ILE A 150 -2.27 -26.29 -2.72
CA ILE A 150 -2.72 -25.24 -3.64
C ILE A 150 -2.33 -25.66 -5.05
N ASN A 151 -3.31 -25.71 -5.95
CA ASN A 151 -3.06 -25.94 -7.36
C ASN A 151 -3.68 -24.85 -8.25
N TYR A 152 -2.85 -24.26 -9.11
CA TYR A 152 -3.24 -23.29 -10.12
C TYR A 152 -2.92 -23.79 -11.55
N TRP A 153 -2.34 -24.98 -11.69
CA TRP A 153 -1.85 -25.55 -12.96
C TRP A 153 -2.09 -27.06 -13.07
#